data_AF-A0A5N6DQM8-F1
#
_entry.id   AF-A0A5N6DQM8-F1
#
_cell.length_a   1.000
_cell.length_b   1.000
_cell.length_c   1.000
_cell.angle_alpha   90.00
_cell.angle_beta   90.00
_cell.angle_gamma   90.00
#
_symmetry.space_group_name_H-M   'P 1'
#
loop_
_entity.id
_entity.type
_entity.pdbx_description
1 polymer ?
#
loop_
_entity_poly.entity_id
_entity_poly.type
_entity_poly.pdbx_seq_one_letter_code
_entity_poly.pdbx_strand_id
1 'polypeptide(L)'
;MLSMDIRRKSVRREAFWRQQTLKAAYTTSDAKQSINVVAAVIVDEIIDHLKHFADPRHMDTLHTSVRKIVKLAAETWRLARVERELIMASFPAPDSEGTSNETWEEYGTPKEGCVGSKEDPTRHVILRTFPRIIREAAHEDFAEDEEKALSCTYTPGSVLYSDSPVVMARRQELARRSTDSLVGGEERPGSESRGSTPSSPRRGKASFDTL
;
A
#
# COMPACT_ATOMS: atom_id res chain seq x y z
N MET A 1 38.24 -25.38 -23.83
CA MET A 1 37.35 -25.84 -22.73
C MET A 1 37.76 -25.28 -21.36
N LEU A 2 39.03 -25.37 -20.92
CA LEU A 2 39.48 -24.83 -19.62
C LEU A 2 39.07 -23.38 -19.29
N SER A 3 39.06 -22.46 -20.26
CA SER A 3 38.75 -21.04 -20.01
C SER A 3 37.27 -20.79 -19.66
N MET A 4 36.36 -21.67 -20.10
CA MET A 4 34.94 -21.61 -19.74
C MET A 4 34.74 -22.15 -18.32
N ASP A 5 35.40 -23.25 -17.98
CA ASP A 5 35.30 -23.88 -16.66
C ASP A 5 35.91 -23.02 -15.55
N ILE A 6 37.01 -22.33 -15.85
CA ILE A 6 37.63 -21.36 -14.94
C ILE A 6 36.69 -20.18 -14.69
N ARG A 7 36.06 -19.63 -15.74
CA ARG A 7 35.08 -18.54 -15.64
C ARG A 7 33.85 -18.96 -14.81
N ARG A 8 33.28 -20.14 -15.05
CA ARG A 8 32.17 -20.66 -14.24
C ARG A 8 32.57 -20.83 -12.76
N LYS A 9 33.77 -21.38 -12.49
CA LYS A 9 34.28 -21.54 -11.11
C LYS A 9 34.57 -20.20 -10.41
N SER A 10 34.94 -19.14 -11.13
CA SER A 10 35.12 -17.82 -10.52
C SER A 10 33.78 -17.16 -10.22
N VAL A 11 32.83 -17.21 -11.17
CA VAL A 11 31.48 -16.65 -11.00
C VAL A 11 30.74 -17.29 -9.81
N ARG A 12 30.77 -18.62 -9.68
CA ARG A 12 30.14 -19.30 -8.53
C ARG A 12 30.76 -18.91 -7.19
N ARG A 13 32.09 -18.76 -7.15
CA ARG A 13 32.80 -18.34 -5.93
C ARG A 13 32.47 -16.90 -5.55
N GLU A 14 32.39 -16.01 -6.53
CA GLU A 14 32.00 -14.61 -6.31
C GLU A 14 30.55 -14.51 -5.82
N ALA A 15 29.63 -15.26 -6.42
CA ALA A 15 28.23 -15.31 -5.99
C ALA A 15 28.10 -15.83 -4.55
N PHE A 16 28.81 -16.92 -4.21
CA PHE A 16 28.85 -17.43 -2.85
C PHE A 16 29.43 -16.41 -1.87
N TRP A 17 30.52 -15.73 -2.24
CA TRP A 17 31.12 -14.67 -1.43
C TRP A 17 30.13 -13.53 -1.18
N ARG A 18 29.49 -13.02 -2.23
CA ARG A 18 28.45 -11.99 -2.12
C ARG A 18 27.35 -12.42 -1.17
N GLN A 19 26.88 -13.66 -1.27
CA GLN A 19 25.84 -14.20 -0.40
C GLN A 19 26.28 -14.22 1.08
N GLN A 20 27.47 -14.75 1.38
CA GLN A 20 27.97 -14.78 2.76
C GLN A 20 28.15 -13.38 3.34
N THR A 21 28.68 -12.45 2.53
CA THR A 21 28.83 -11.05 2.94
C THR A 21 27.48 -10.38 3.21
N LEU A 22 26.50 -10.52 2.30
CA LEU A 22 25.16 -9.95 2.49
C LEU A 22 24.46 -10.57 3.70
N LYS A 23 24.53 -11.89 3.85
CA LYS A 23 23.96 -12.58 5.00
C LYS A 23 24.58 -12.04 6.29
N ALA A 24 25.91 -11.99 6.39
CA ALA A 24 26.60 -11.44 7.55
C ALA A 24 26.20 -9.98 7.83
N ALA A 25 26.08 -9.14 6.81
CA ALA A 25 25.68 -7.75 6.98
C ALA A 25 24.24 -7.62 7.51
N TYR A 26 23.27 -8.32 6.91
CA TYR A 26 21.84 -8.12 7.16
C TYR A 26 21.22 -9.02 8.24
N THR A 27 21.96 -10.00 8.77
CA THR A 27 21.50 -10.81 9.92
C THR A 27 22.03 -10.33 11.27
N THR A 28 22.87 -9.29 11.30
CA THR A 28 23.37 -8.71 12.55
C THR A 28 22.29 -7.91 13.28
N SER A 29 22.47 -7.76 14.61
CA SER A 29 21.56 -6.98 15.46
C SER A 29 21.54 -5.50 15.09
N ASP A 30 22.68 -4.93 14.69
CA ASP A 30 22.80 -3.54 14.27
C ASP A 30 21.99 -3.24 13.00
N ALA A 31 22.11 -4.11 11.98
CA ALA A 31 21.29 -4.01 10.79
C ALA A 31 19.79 -4.07 11.12
N LYS A 32 19.38 -4.99 11.99
CA LYS A 32 17.99 -5.06 12.46
C LYS A 32 17.53 -3.78 13.15
N GLN A 33 18.38 -3.18 13.98
CA GLN A 33 18.07 -1.94 14.69
C GLN A 33 17.92 -0.76 13.72
N SER A 34 18.85 -0.61 12.78
CA SER A 34 18.80 0.46 11.77
C SER A 34 17.50 0.42 10.94
N ILE A 35 17.05 -0.78 10.56
CA ILE A 35 15.79 -0.97 9.83
C ILE A 35 14.59 -0.58 10.69
N ASN A 36 14.58 -0.94 11.97
CA ASN A 36 13.48 -0.61 12.87
C ASN A 36 13.34 0.90 13.10
N VAL A 37 14.45 1.65 13.11
CA VAL A 37 14.42 3.12 13.21
C VAL A 37 13.72 3.72 11.98
N VAL A 38 14.11 3.28 10.77
CA VAL A 38 13.47 3.74 9.53
C VAL A 38 12.00 3.32 9.47
N ALA A 39 11.68 2.09 9.91
CA ALA A 39 10.31 1.61 9.98
C ALA A 39 9.42 2.46 10.88
N ALA A 40 9.95 2.98 12.00
CA ALA A 40 9.19 3.88 12.86
C ALA A 40 8.83 5.19 12.13
N VAL A 41 9.79 5.79 11.42
CA VAL A 41 9.55 7.00 10.61
C VAL A 41 8.48 6.75 9.55
N ILE A 42 8.54 5.62 8.83
CA ILE A 42 7.56 5.26 7.81
C ILE A 42 6.16 5.07 8.42
N VAL A 43 6.05 4.49 9.62
CA VAL A 43 4.75 4.36 10.30
C VAL A 43 4.14 5.73 10.56
N ASP A 44 4.94 6.67 11.08
CA ASP A 44 4.46 8.02 11.39
C ASP A 44 4.06 8.78 10.12
N GLU A 45 4.86 8.66 9.05
CA GLU A 45 4.54 9.23 7.73
C GLU A 45 3.21 8.70 7.19
N ILE A 46 2.98 7.38 7.20
CA ILE A 46 1.72 6.79 6.72
C ILE A 46 0.54 7.32 7.55
N ILE A 47 0.68 7.38 8.87
CA ILE A 47 -0.38 7.89 9.76
C ILE A 47 -0.67 9.36 9.48
N ASP A 48 0.35 10.18 9.24
CA ASP A 48 0.18 11.60 8.92
C ASP A 48 -0.67 11.84 7.66
N HIS A 49 -0.47 11.00 6.64
CA HIS A 49 -1.27 11.05 5.40
C HIS A 49 -2.70 10.53 5.60
N LEU A 50 -2.88 9.50 6.43
CA LEU A 50 -4.18 8.85 6.63
C LEU A 50 -5.08 9.51 7.67
N LYS A 51 -4.52 10.27 8.62
CA LYS A 51 -5.27 10.80 9.78
C LYS A 51 -6.48 11.65 9.39
N HIS A 52 -6.43 12.35 8.26
CA HIS A 52 -7.52 13.22 7.78
C HIS A 52 -8.73 12.43 7.24
N PHE A 53 -8.54 11.14 6.93
CA PHE A 53 -9.57 10.25 6.41
C PHE A 53 -10.09 9.27 7.47
N ALA A 54 -9.48 9.25 8.65
CA ALA A 54 -9.80 8.30 9.71
C ALA A 54 -10.66 8.94 10.82
N ASP A 55 -11.44 8.11 11.51
CA ASP A 55 -12.14 8.54 12.73
C ASP A 55 -11.10 8.77 13.85
N PRO A 56 -11.03 9.99 14.44
CA PRO A 56 -10.14 10.29 15.55
C PRO A 56 -10.26 9.32 16.74
N ARG A 57 -11.43 8.70 16.95
CA ARG A 57 -11.69 7.74 18.03
C ARG A 57 -10.98 6.40 17.84
N HIS A 58 -10.58 6.08 16.61
CA HIS A 58 -9.98 4.80 16.24
C HIS A 58 -8.50 4.92 15.81
N MET A 59 -7.87 6.07 16.08
CA MET A 59 -6.49 6.35 15.66
C MET A 59 -5.46 5.37 16.25
N ASP A 60 -5.62 4.94 17.51
CA ASP A 60 -4.70 3.97 18.12
C ASP A 60 -4.75 2.61 17.42
N THR A 61 -5.94 2.22 16.95
CA THR A 61 -6.14 0.96 16.21
C THR A 61 -5.53 1.06 14.82
N LEU A 62 -5.71 2.21 14.14
CA LEU A 62 -5.07 2.50 12.87
C LEU A 62 -3.53 2.45 13.01
N HIS A 63 -2.99 3.15 14.01
CA HIS A 63 -1.55 3.17 14.30
C HIS A 63 -0.99 1.77 14.54
N THR A 64 -1.68 0.96 15.34
CA THR A 64 -1.28 -0.42 15.61
C THR A 64 -1.31 -1.28 14.35
N SER A 65 -2.31 -1.09 13.49
CA SER A 65 -2.46 -1.85 12.25
C SER A 65 -1.38 -1.48 11.24
N VAL A 66 -1.10 -0.19 11.04
CA VAL A 66 -0.01 0.29 10.19
C VAL A 66 1.34 -0.23 10.69
N ARG A 67 1.58 -0.18 12.01
CA ARG A 67 2.81 -0.73 12.61
C ARG A 67 3.02 -2.21 12.29
N LYS A 68 1.97 -3.02 12.34
CA LYS A 68 2.04 -4.46 11.98
C LYS A 68 2.42 -4.65 10.51
N ILE A 69 1.81 -3.88 9.62
CA ILE A 69 2.10 -3.93 8.18
C ILE A 69 3.56 -3.55 7.90
N VAL A 70 4.02 -2.41 8.44
CA VAL A 70 5.40 -1.95 8.23
C VAL A 70 6.42 -2.92 8.82
N LYS A 71 6.13 -3.49 9.99
CA LYS A 71 7.00 -4.51 10.60
C LYS A 71 7.12 -5.74 9.71
N LEU A 72 6.01 -6.22 9.15
CA LEU A 72 6.03 -7.34 8.22
C LEU A 72 6.82 -7.00 6.96
N ALA A 73 6.57 -5.82 6.36
CA ALA A 73 7.28 -5.37 5.17
C ALA A 73 8.80 -5.26 5.40
N ALA A 74 9.22 -4.71 6.54
CA ALA A 74 10.62 -4.60 6.93
C ALA A 74 11.30 -5.97 7.04
N GLU A 75 10.63 -6.95 7.66
CA GLU A 75 11.15 -8.31 7.79
C GLU A 75 11.21 -9.00 6.42
N THR A 76 10.17 -8.87 5.59
CA THR A 76 10.16 -9.38 4.22
C THR A 76 11.30 -8.80 3.39
N TRP A 77 11.57 -7.49 3.49
CA TRP A 77 12.69 -6.85 2.78
C TRP A 77 14.05 -7.36 3.26
N ARG A 78 14.19 -7.62 4.57
CA ARG A 78 15.42 -8.18 5.14
C ARG A 78 15.69 -9.58 4.59
N LEU A 79 14.65 -10.41 4.49
CA LEU A 79 14.73 -11.75 3.90
C LEU A 79 15.03 -11.68 2.40
N ALA A 80 14.31 -10.85 1.64
CA ALA A 80 14.52 -10.69 0.20
C ALA A 80 15.96 -10.27 -0.16
N ARG A 81 16.63 -9.46 0.68
CA ARG A 81 18.03 -9.04 0.45
C ARG A 81 19.07 -10.15 0.57
N VAL A 82 18.75 -11.24 1.28
CA VAL A 82 19.64 -12.39 1.43
C VAL A 82 19.31 -13.52 0.45
N GLU A 83 18.20 -13.41 -0.27
CA GLU A 83 17.82 -14.35 -1.32
C GLU A 83 18.77 -14.26 -2.52
N ARG A 84 19.00 -15.42 -3.14
CA ARG A 84 19.81 -15.52 -4.37
C ARG A 84 18.98 -15.23 -5.62
N GLU A 85 17.68 -15.47 -5.53
CA GLU A 85 16.73 -15.30 -6.63
C GLU A 85 16.34 -13.83 -6.72
N LEU A 86 16.37 -13.27 -7.93
CA LEU A 86 16.01 -11.86 -8.11
C LEU A 86 14.48 -11.73 -8.00
N ILE A 87 14.03 -11.06 -6.95
CA ILE A 87 12.62 -10.70 -6.76
C ILE A 87 12.45 -9.24 -7.18
N MET A 88 11.62 -9.02 -8.19
CA MET A 88 11.22 -7.70 -8.65
C MET A 88 9.83 -7.36 -8.11
N ALA A 89 9.71 -6.22 -7.44
CA ALA A 89 8.45 -5.62 -7.05
C ALA A 89 8.24 -4.32 -7.82
N SER A 90 7.11 -4.20 -8.51
CA SER A 90 6.75 -3.01 -9.29
C SER A 90 5.42 -2.45 -8.83
N PHE A 91 5.39 -1.14 -8.57
CA PHE A 91 4.20 -0.40 -8.19
C PHE A 91 4.18 0.99 -8.81
N PRO A 92 4.02 1.08 -10.15
CA PRO A 92 4.12 2.34 -10.87
C PRO A 92 2.91 3.24 -10.61
N ALA A 93 3.14 4.55 -10.68
CA ALA A 93 2.08 5.55 -10.65
C ALA A 93 1.11 5.38 -11.84
N PRO A 94 -0.18 5.74 -11.70
CA PRO A 94 -1.20 5.53 -12.73
C PRO A 94 -0.82 6.04 -14.12
N ASP A 95 -0.11 7.16 -14.18
CA ASP A 95 0.36 7.90 -15.36
C ASP A 95 1.76 7.49 -15.85
N SER A 96 2.39 6.48 -15.25
CA SER A 96 3.72 6.02 -15.66
C SER A 96 3.74 5.50 -17.09
N GLU A 97 4.47 6.21 -17.96
CA GLU A 97 4.73 5.78 -19.33
C GLU A 97 5.46 4.42 -19.38
N GLY A 98 5.19 3.61 -20.41
CA GLY A 98 5.85 2.32 -20.63
C GLY A 98 5.37 1.14 -19.77
N THR A 99 4.40 1.35 -18.85
CA THR A 99 3.83 0.23 -18.07
C THR A 99 2.68 -0.43 -18.83
N SER A 100 2.86 -1.68 -19.26
CA SER A 100 1.75 -2.49 -19.76
C SER A 100 0.82 -2.90 -18.60
N ASN A 101 -0.48 -2.63 -18.75
CA ASN A 101 -1.50 -3.01 -17.78
C ASN A 101 -2.11 -4.40 -18.05
N GLU A 102 -1.68 -5.08 -19.12
CA GLU A 102 -2.29 -6.36 -19.53
C GLU A 102 -2.07 -7.50 -18.56
N THR A 103 -0.99 -7.43 -17.77
CA THR A 103 -0.61 -8.45 -16.79
C THR A 103 -1.15 -8.17 -15.38
N TRP A 104 -1.89 -7.07 -15.19
CA TRP A 104 -2.46 -6.68 -13.91
C TRP A 104 -3.89 -7.21 -13.74
N GLU A 105 -4.24 -7.70 -12.55
CA GLU A 105 -5.60 -8.13 -12.26
C GLU A 105 -6.50 -6.93 -11.94
N GLU A 106 -7.66 -6.83 -12.59
CA GLU A 106 -8.63 -5.78 -12.29
C GLU A 106 -9.22 -5.97 -10.88
N TYR A 107 -9.21 -4.90 -10.09
CA TYR A 107 -9.72 -4.90 -8.74
C TYR A 107 -11.24 -5.06 -8.71
N GLY A 108 -11.73 -6.05 -7.95
CA GLY A 108 -13.17 -6.23 -7.71
C GLY A 108 -13.94 -6.92 -8.83
N THR A 109 -13.25 -7.44 -9.86
CA THR A 109 -13.87 -8.28 -10.90
C THR A 109 -13.61 -9.77 -10.62
N PRO A 110 -14.63 -10.65 -10.65
CA PRO A 110 -14.41 -12.09 -10.55
C PRO A 110 -13.57 -12.59 -11.74
N LYS A 111 -12.71 -13.60 -11.48
CA LYS A 111 -11.70 -14.11 -12.44
C LYS A 111 -12.28 -14.75 -13.71
N GLU A 112 -13.60 -14.98 -13.76
CA GLU A 112 -14.28 -15.59 -14.90
C GLU A 112 -15.10 -14.53 -15.66
N GLY A 113 -14.62 -14.19 -16.86
CA GLY A 113 -15.47 -13.52 -17.86
C GLY A 113 -15.46 -12.00 -17.89
N CYS A 114 -14.41 -11.31 -17.43
CA CYS A 114 -14.31 -9.87 -17.65
C CYS A 114 -13.83 -9.57 -19.08
N VAL A 115 -14.78 -9.49 -20.02
CA VAL A 115 -14.60 -8.84 -21.33
C VAL A 115 -14.73 -7.34 -21.12
N GLY A 116 -13.82 -6.75 -20.34
CA GLY A 116 -13.64 -5.31 -20.39
C GLY A 116 -13.11 -4.97 -21.77
N SER A 117 -13.88 -4.21 -22.57
CA SER A 117 -13.45 -3.77 -23.90
C SER A 117 -12.12 -3.03 -23.74
N LYS A 118 -11.01 -3.69 -24.09
CA LYS A 118 -9.65 -3.15 -24.00
C LYS A 118 -9.44 -1.91 -24.90
N GLU A 119 -10.43 -1.56 -25.71
CA GLU A 119 -10.37 -0.56 -26.78
C GLU A 119 -11.24 0.68 -26.53
N ASP A 120 -11.80 0.87 -25.33
CA ASP A 120 -12.43 2.16 -25.01
C ASP A 120 -11.35 3.24 -24.79
N PRO A 121 -11.25 4.27 -25.65
CA PRO A 121 -10.24 5.32 -25.52
C PRO A 121 -10.40 6.17 -24.24
N THR A 122 -11.51 6.03 -23.51
CA THR A 122 -11.75 6.73 -22.25
C THR A 122 -11.30 5.93 -21.02
N ARG A 123 -11.00 4.63 -21.17
CA ARG A 123 -10.57 3.75 -20.09
C ARG A 123 -9.12 4.06 -19.69
N HIS A 124 -8.94 4.51 -18.46
CA HIS A 124 -7.61 4.81 -17.90
C HIS A 124 -7.47 4.26 -16.48
N VAL A 125 -6.22 4.06 -16.07
CA VAL A 125 -5.88 3.62 -14.71
C VAL A 125 -6.13 4.78 -13.75
N ILE A 126 -6.96 4.54 -12.73
CA ILE A 126 -7.12 5.48 -11.62
C ILE A 126 -6.08 5.20 -10.54
N LEU A 127 -5.91 3.93 -10.18
CA LEU A 127 -5.06 3.53 -9.07
C LEU A 127 -4.59 2.09 -9.24
N ARG A 128 -3.33 1.82 -8.91
CA ARG A 128 -2.87 0.46 -8.65
C ARG A 128 -3.01 0.21 -7.16
N THR A 129 -3.71 -0.84 -6.78
CA THR A 129 -4.08 -1.12 -5.38
C THR A 129 -3.14 -2.13 -4.73
N PHE A 130 -2.44 -2.94 -5.53
CA PHE A 130 -1.49 -3.92 -5.03
C PHE A 130 -0.30 -4.08 -5.99
N PRO A 131 0.95 -4.17 -5.50
CA PRO A 131 2.13 -4.29 -6.35
C PRO A 131 2.18 -5.61 -7.10
N ARG A 132 2.84 -5.61 -8.26
CA ARG A 132 3.20 -6.82 -8.99
C ARG A 132 4.56 -7.32 -8.52
N ILE A 133 4.63 -8.58 -8.14
CA ILE A 133 5.83 -9.21 -7.57
C ILE A 133 6.16 -10.47 -8.35
N ILE A 134 7.37 -10.50 -8.91
CA ILE A 134 7.86 -11.57 -9.77
C ILE A 134 9.24 -12.00 -9.30
N ARG A 135 9.46 -13.30 -9.28
CA ARG A 135 10.77 -13.90 -9.20
C ARG A 135 11.27 -14.20 -10.61
N GLU A 136 12.45 -13.68 -10.96
CA GLU A 136 13.10 -14.05 -12.23
C GLU A 136 13.56 -15.51 -12.22
N ALA A 137 13.74 -16.06 -13.43
CA ALA A 137 14.37 -17.35 -13.61
C ALA A 137 15.75 -17.36 -12.94
N ALA A 138 16.00 -18.35 -12.07
CA ALA A 138 17.34 -18.53 -11.52
C ALA A 138 18.29 -18.89 -12.66
N HIS A 139 19.48 -18.28 -12.65
CA HIS A 139 20.53 -18.62 -13.61
C HIS A 139 20.89 -20.11 -13.50
N GLU A 140 21.19 -20.76 -14.62
CA GLU A 140 21.39 -22.22 -14.76
C GLU A 140 22.37 -22.83 -13.74
N ASP A 141 23.46 -22.12 -13.42
CA ASP A 141 24.42 -22.54 -12.37
C ASP A 141 23.87 -22.56 -10.93
N PHE A 142 22.64 -22.06 -10.73
CA PHE A 142 21.98 -21.84 -9.46
C PHE A 142 20.55 -22.40 -9.42
N ALA A 143 20.05 -22.95 -10.54
CA ALA A 143 18.80 -23.69 -10.54
C ALA A 143 19.06 -25.09 -9.96
N GLU A 144 18.93 -25.21 -8.64
CA GLU A 144 19.00 -26.51 -7.94
C GLU A 144 17.76 -27.37 -8.23
N ASP A 145 16.67 -26.73 -8.70
CA ASP A 145 15.37 -27.31 -8.99
C ASP A 145 14.82 -26.73 -10.31
N GLU A 146 14.08 -27.53 -11.07
CA GLU A 146 13.49 -27.13 -12.36
C GLU A 146 12.46 -26.01 -12.18
N GLU A 147 11.71 -26.01 -11.06
CA GLU A 147 10.80 -24.90 -10.73
C GLU A 147 11.54 -23.57 -10.55
N LYS A 148 12.78 -23.64 -10.05
CA LYS A 148 13.59 -22.44 -9.82
C LYS A 148 14.18 -21.87 -11.10
N ALA A 149 14.35 -22.70 -12.13
CA ALA A 149 14.82 -22.29 -13.45
C ALA A 149 13.80 -21.43 -14.22
N LEU A 150 12.52 -21.47 -13.85
CA LEU A 150 11.46 -20.69 -14.49
C LEU A 150 11.17 -19.41 -13.70
N SER A 151 10.76 -18.34 -14.38
CA SER A 151 10.21 -17.16 -13.70
C SER A 151 8.89 -17.50 -13.01
N CYS A 152 8.65 -16.96 -11.83
CA CYS A 152 7.41 -17.17 -11.07
C CYS A 152 6.74 -15.83 -10.74
N THR A 153 5.45 -15.71 -11.00
CA THR A 153 4.66 -14.54 -10.56
C THR A 153 4.02 -14.84 -9.21
N TYR A 154 4.48 -14.18 -8.15
CA TYR A 154 3.86 -14.30 -6.83
C TYR A 154 2.55 -13.53 -6.76
N THR A 155 2.52 -12.35 -7.38
CA THR A 155 1.29 -11.59 -7.56
C THR A 155 1.35 -10.82 -8.88
N PRO A 156 0.29 -10.86 -9.70
CA PRO A 156 0.19 -10.06 -10.92
C PRO A 156 0.02 -8.56 -10.63
N GLY A 157 -0.23 -8.19 -9.37
CA GLY A 157 -0.64 -6.84 -8.99
C GLY A 157 -2.12 -6.61 -9.25
N SER A 158 -2.67 -5.54 -8.67
CA SER A 158 -4.07 -5.17 -8.85
C SER A 158 -4.22 -3.72 -9.28
N VAL A 159 -5.15 -3.49 -10.22
CA VAL A 159 -5.38 -2.21 -10.88
C VAL A 159 -6.87 -1.86 -10.89
N LEU A 160 -7.16 -0.59 -10.67
CA LEU A 160 -8.50 -0.02 -10.70
C LEU A 160 -8.60 0.94 -11.89
N TYR A 161 -9.59 0.70 -12.75
CA TYR A 161 -9.85 1.51 -13.94
C TYR A 161 -11.01 2.48 -13.71
N SER A 162 -11.12 3.47 -14.60
CA SER A 162 -12.17 4.49 -14.58
C SER A 162 -13.60 3.96 -14.75
N ASP A 163 -13.74 2.82 -15.40
CA ASP A 163 -14.98 2.12 -15.69
C ASP A 163 -15.22 0.91 -14.77
N SER A 164 -14.30 0.61 -13.84
CA SER A 164 -14.44 -0.51 -12.92
C SER A 164 -15.76 -0.41 -12.13
N PRO A 165 -16.48 -1.54 -11.89
CA PRO A 165 -17.79 -1.53 -11.25
C PRO A 165 -17.84 -0.77 -9.91
N VAL A 166 -16.79 -0.89 -9.10
CA VAL A 166 -16.65 -0.19 -7.82
C VAL A 166 -16.59 1.33 -8.01
N VAL A 167 -15.87 1.80 -9.03
CA VAL A 167 -15.75 3.22 -9.37
C VAL A 167 -17.09 3.75 -9.87
N MET A 168 -17.73 3.02 -10.78
CA MET A 168 -19.02 3.41 -11.34
C MET A 168 -20.11 3.47 -10.28
N ALA A 169 -20.18 2.47 -9.39
CA ALA A 169 -21.10 2.47 -8.27
C ALA A 169 -20.88 3.67 -7.34
N ARG A 170 -19.62 4.00 -7.02
CA ARG A 170 -19.28 5.15 -6.18
C ARG A 170 -19.64 6.48 -6.84
N ARG A 171 -19.40 6.63 -8.15
CA ARG A 171 -19.80 7.84 -8.91
C ARG A 171 -21.31 8.02 -8.90
N GLN A 172 -22.07 6.94 -9.06
CA GLN A 172 -23.53 6.98 -9.00
C GLN A 172 -24.04 7.35 -7.60
N GLU A 173 -23.43 6.82 -6.54
CA GLU A 173 -23.76 7.19 -5.16
C GLU A 173 -23.55 8.69 -4.90
N LEU A 174 -22.42 9.24 -5.35
CA LEU A 174 -22.11 10.66 -5.21
C LEU A 174 -23.08 11.55 -6.01
N ALA A 175 -23.44 11.15 -7.22
CA ALA A 175 -24.40 11.87 -8.05
C ALA A 175 -25.80 11.91 -7.42
N ARG A 176 -26.22 10.82 -6.75
CA ARG A 176 -27.49 10.80 -6.00
C ARG A 176 -27.47 11.76 -4.81
N ARG A 177 -26.39 11.72 -4.02
CA ARG A 177 -26.21 12.64 -2.87
C ARG A 177 -26.23 14.11 -3.28
N SER A 178 -25.63 14.47 -4.42
CA SER A 178 -25.65 15.86 -4.89
C SER A 178 -27.06 16.33 -5.28
N THR A 179 -27.87 15.45 -5.86
CA THR A 179 -29.25 15.78 -6.22
C THR A 179 -30.11 15.91 -4.97
N ASP A 180 -29.95 15.02 -3.98
CA ASP A 180 -30.69 15.09 -2.71
C ASP A 180 -30.35 16.37 -1.92
N SER A 181 -29.11 16.84 -1.98
CA SER A 181 -28.72 18.12 -1.36
C SER A 181 -29.30 19.36 -2.06
N LEU A 182 -29.68 19.27 -3.33
CA LEU A 182 -30.34 20.36 -4.07
C LEU A 182 -31.85 20.38 -3.83
N VAL A 183 -32.48 19.21 -3.59
CA VAL A 183 -33.92 19.10 -3.35
C VAL A 183 -34.29 19.40 -1.89
N GLY A 184 -33.38 19.23 -0.93
CA GLY A 184 -33.61 19.56 0.48
C GLY A 184 -33.52 21.06 0.86
N GLY A 185 -33.38 21.96 -0.12
CA GLY A 185 -33.19 23.40 0.10
C GLY A 185 -34.46 24.25 0.19
N GLU A 186 -35.63 23.70 -0.13
CA GLU A 186 -36.92 24.39 -0.06
C GLU A 186 -37.81 23.76 1.00
N GLU A 187 -37.60 24.13 2.26
CA GLU A 187 -38.70 24.35 3.22
C GLU A 187 -38.19 25.13 4.44
N ARG A 188 -38.41 26.44 4.39
CA ARG A 188 -38.29 27.35 5.53
C ARG A 188 -39.68 27.91 5.81
N PRO A 189 -40.24 27.71 7.01
CA PRO A 189 -41.00 28.74 7.68
C PRO A 189 -40.24 29.07 8.98
N GLY A 190 -39.85 30.32 9.27
CA GLY A 190 -40.66 31.52 9.11
C GLY A 190 -41.17 31.92 10.49
N SER A 191 -40.31 32.63 11.24
CA SER A 191 -40.65 33.62 12.26
C SER A 191 -41.44 33.18 13.50
N GLU A 192 -40.80 33.24 14.67
CA GLU A 192 -41.35 34.04 15.76
C GLU A 192 -40.25 34.61 16.68
N SER A 193 -40.21 35.94 16.67
CA SER A 193 -39.40 36.81 17.52
C SER A 193 -40.14 37.03 18.84
N ARG A 194 -39.45 36.88 19.97
CA ARG A 194 -39.66 37.69 21.20
C ARG A 194 -38.58 37.41 22.23
N GLY A 195 -37.75 38.43 22.48
CA GLY A 195 -36.68 38.39 23.46
C GLY A 195 -37.16 38.51 24.91
N SER A 196 -36.21 38.31 25.83
CA SER A 196 -35.97 39.06 27.08
C SER A 196 -34.88 38.35 27.89
N THR A 197 -33.73 39.00 28.10
CA THR A 197 -32.81 38.76 29.23
C THR A 197 -33.20 39.68 30.41
N PRO A 198 -32.61 39.60 31.62
CA PRO A 198 -31.90 38.49 32.29
C PRO A 198 -32.39 38.28 33.75
N SER A 199 -32.04 37.16 34.39
CA SER A 199 -32.00 37.10 35.87
C SER A 199 -30.89 36.16 36.36
N SER A 200 -29.89 36.73 37.03
CA SER A 200 -29.08 36.02 38.04
C SER A 200 -29.86 35.96 39.35
N PRO A 201 -29.60 34.99 40.25
CA PRO A 201 -28.61 35.29 41.30
C PRO A 201 -27.80 34.10 41.87
N ARG A 202 -26.68 34.50 42.52
CA ARG A 202 -26.01 33.91 43.71
C ARG A 202 -25.34 32.52 43.58
N ARG A 203 -24.01 32.46 43.62
CA ARG A 203 -23.10 32.49 44.80
C ARG A 203 -23.13 31.19 45.62
N GLY A 204 -22.13 30.35 45.37
CA GLY A 204 -21.67 29.28 46.27
C GLY A 204 -20.15 29.18 46.20
N LYS A 205 -19.47 29.63 47.26
CA LYS A 205 -18.03 29.51 47.50
C LYS A 205 -17.72 28.06 47.91
N ALA A 206 -16.63 27.49 47.40
CA ALA A 206 -15.70 26.67 48.18
C ALA A 206 -14.35 26.64 47.47
N SER A 207 -13.34 27.11 48.18
CA SER A 207 -11.91 27.09 47.84
C SER A 207 -11.24 25.83 48.39
N PHE A 208 -9.97 25.67 48.01
CA PHE A 208 -8.90 24.83 48.58
C PHE A 208 -8.88 23.37 48.07
N ASP A 209 -7.76 22.75 47.69
CA ASP A 209 -6.35 23.17 47.72
C ASP A 209 -5.51 22.28 46.77
N THR A 210 -4.29 22.75 46.58
CA THR A 210 -3.15 22.29 45.79
C THR A 210 -2.60 20.89 46.15
N LEU A 211 -2.22 20.09 45.14
CA LEU A 211 -0.91 19.42 45.00
C LEU A 211 -0.79 18.79 43.60
#